data_AF-A0A8H3IFR2-F1
#
_entry.id   AF-A0A8H3IFR2-F1
#
_cell.length_a   1.000
_cell.length_b   1.000
_cell.length_c   1.000
_cell.angle_alpha   90.00
_cell.angle_beta   90.00
_cell.angle_gamma   90.00
#
_symmetry.space_group_name_H-M   'P 1'
#
loop_
_entity.id
_entity.type
_entity.pdbx_description
1 polymer ?
#
loop_
_entity_poly.entity_id
_entity_poly.type
_entity_poly.pdbx_seq_one_letter_code
_entity_poly.pdbx_strand_id
1 'polypeptide(L)'
;MLFDEDPAMVRALLYVATSQVPAIVIILKLVESTMANFHIDTDKIAIGRINESLSTLQQARDLRIREAESALKKLSRNFATMSQQHGETVSSKSSTDHASQIVELDTQKFRAAKAASDLEIEGERLEQELEGLKSRLHNLEVEGVEGDELAKAKREVDDPTILKLKVYRSLGIDVETDSAGNYNKAVIRNHQKGDVHVINVDPKFSRFFYSNYFWQTMHQGKS
;
A
#
# COMPACT_ATOMS: atom_id res chain seq x y z
N MET A 1 -88.72 -8.19 -109.56
CA MET A 1 -88.62 -9.59 -109.10
C MET A 1 -88.36 -9.52 -107.62
N LEU A 2 -89.37 -9.93 -106.84
CA LEU A 2 -89.27 -10.04 -105.38
C LEU A 2 -88.14 -11.00 -105.04
N PHE A 3 -87.30 -10.64 -104.08
CA PHE A 3 -86.38 -11.58 -103.45
C PHE A 3 -87.21 -12.67 -102.78
N ASP A 4 -87.11 -13.88 -103.32
CA ASP A 4 -87.62 -15.13 -102.77
C ASP A 4 -86.68 -15.52 -101.63
N GLU A 5 -86.85 -14.88 -100.46
CA GLU A 5 -86.07 -15.23 -99.28
C GLU A 5 -86.59 -16.56 -98.71
N ASP A 6 -85.71 -17.58 -98.72
CA ASP A 6 -85.98 -18.89 -98.16
C ASP A 6 -86.57 -18.76 -96.75
N PRO A 7 -87.81 -19.23 -96.51
CA PRO A 7 -88.51 -19.05 -95.24
C PRO A 7 -87.76 -19.69 -94.06
N ALA A 8 -86.81 -20.60 -94.31
CA ALA A 8 -85.92 -21.13 -93.27
C ALA A 8 -84.86 -20.11 -92.81
N MET A 9 -84.32 -19.29 -93.72
CA MET A 9 -83.31 -18.27 -93.42
C MET A 9 -83.93 -17.10 -92.66
N VAL A 10 -85.12 -16.66 -93.06
CA VAL A 10 -85.89 -15.62 -92.36
C VAL A 10 -86.24 -16.08 -90.94
N ARG A 11 -86.61 -17.36 -90.75
CA ARG A 11 -86.87 -17.93 -89.42
C ARG A 11 -85.61 -18.04 -88.56
N ALA A 12 -84.46 -18.40 -89.12
CA ALA A 12 -83.20 -18.48 -88.40
C ALA A 12 -82.72 -17.09 -87.94
N LEU A 13 -82.84 -16.07 -88.80
CA LEU A 13 -82.53 -14.68 -88.43
C LEU A 13 -83.50 -14.14 -87.38
N LEU A 14 -84.80 -14.43 -87.51
CA LEU A 14 -85.81 -14.03 -86.52
C LEU A 14 -85.57 -14.73 -85.18
N TYR A 15 -85.15 -16.00 -85.17
CA TYR A 15 -84.84 -16.76 -83.96
C TYR A 15 -83.57 -16.26 -83.26
N VAL A 16 -82.51 -15.96 -84.02
CA VAL A 16 -81.29 -15.34 -83.47
C VAL A 16 -81.59 -13.95 -82.92
N ALA A 17 -82.36 -13.12 -83.66
CA ALA A 17 -82.77 -11.81 -83.18
C ALA A 17 -83.63 -11.90 -81.91
N THR A 18 -84.64 -12.79 -81.86
CA THR A 18 -85.50 -12.96 -80.67
C THR A 18 -84.78 -13.61 -79.49
N SER A 19 -83.78 -14.47 -79.73
CA SER A 19 -82.95 -15.08 -78.69
C SER A 19 -81.87 -14.13 -78.14
N GLN A 20 -81.33 -13.22 -78.95
CA GLN A 20 -80.26 -12.31 -78.53
C GLN A 20 -80.79 -11.03 -77.85
N VAL A 21 -82.01 -10.60 -78.19
CA VAL A 21 -82.69 -9.44 -77.59
C VAL A 21 -82.75 -9.49 -76.04
N PRO A 22 -83.14 -10.60 -75.37
CA PRO A 22 -83.15 -10.64 -73.91
C PRO A 22 -81.74 -10.52 -73.30
N ALA A 23 -80.70 -11.05 -73.95
CA ALA A 23 -79.32 -10.90 -73.48
C ALA A 23 -78.82 -9.45 -73.58
N ILE A 24 -79.14 -8.76 -74.68
CA ILE A 24 -78.82 -7.33 -74.86
C ILE A 24 -79.56 -6.46 -73.83
N VAL A 25 -80.83 -6.77 -73.55
CA VAL A 25 -81.63 -6.07 -72.53
C VAL A 25 -81.05 -6.26 -71.12
N ILE A 26 -80.54 -7.45 -70.79
CA ILE A 26 -79.87 -7.70 -69.51
C ILE A 26 -78.59 -6.88 -69.39
N ILE A 27 -77.77 -6.83 -70.45
CA ILE A 27 -76.53 -6.04 -70.47
C ILE A 27 -76.84 -4.55 -70.33
N LEU A 28 -77.84 -4.01 -71.04
CA LEU A 28 -78.25 -2.61 -70.93
C LEU A 28 -78.74 -2.27 -69.52
N LYS A 29 -79.55 -3.13 -68.89
CA LYS A 29 -79.99 -2.94 -67.49
C LYS A 29 -78.84 -2.98 -66.49
N LEU A 30 -77.83 -3.83 -66.73
CA LEU A 30 -76.64 -3.89 -65.88
C LEU A 30 -75.80 -2.61 -66.03
N VAL A 31 -75.61 -2.11 -67.25
CA VAL A 31 -74.89 -0.85 -67.51
C VAL A 31 -75.63 0.32 -66.86
N GLU A 32 -76.95 0.42 -67.03
CA GLU A 32 -77.79 1.44 -66.40
C GLU A 32 -77.70 1.39 -64.87
N SER A 33 -77.81 0.19 -64.28
CA SER A 33 -77.66 -0.01 -62.84
C SER A 33 -76.24 0.35 -62.36
N THR A 34 -75.21 0.03 -63.12
CA THR A 34 -73.81 0.34 -62.76
C THR A 34 -73.56 1.84 -62.83
N MET A 35 -74.11 2.53 -63.84
CA MET A 35 -74.04 3.99 -63.95
C MET A 35 -74.81 4.69 -62.82
N ALA A 36 -76.00 4.19 -62.46
CA ALA A 36 -76.80 4.75 -61.38
C ALA A 36 -76.14 4.57 -60.00
N ASN A 37 -75.39 3.49 -59.80
CA ASN A 37 -74.69 3.20 -58.54
C ASN A 37 -73.34 3.93 -58.40
N PHE A 38 -72.86 4.59 -59.46
CA PHE A 38 -71.57 5.29 -59.45
C PHE A 38 -71.72 6.74 -58.94
N HIS A 39 -71.53 6.92 -57.63
CA HIS A 39 -71.77 8.19 -56.93
C HIS A 39 -70.53 9.12 -56.91
N ILE A 40 -70.14 9.64 -58.07
CA ILE A 40 -68.97 10.52 -58.24
C ILE A 40 -68.99 11.73 -57.30
N ASP A 41 -70.15 12.34 -57.09
CA ASP A 41 -70.28 13.53 -56.25
C ASP A 41 -69.98 13.22 -54.78
N THR A 42 -70.34 12.02 -54.31
CA THR A 42 -70.05 11.60 -52.92
C THR A 42 -68.54 11.44 -52.73
N ASP A 43 -67.86 10.83 -53.70
CA ASP A 43 -66.40 10.68 -53.66
C ASP A 43 -65.68 12.03 -53.75
N LYS A 44 -66.20 12.95 -54.58
CA LYS A 44 -65.67 14.32 -54.68
C LYS A 44 -65.79 15.07 -53.35
N ILE A 45 -66.92 14.93 -52.67
CA ILE A 45 -67.14 15.51 -51.32
C ILE A 45 -66.19 14.85 -50.31
N ALA A 46 -66.02 13.53 -50.37
CA ALA A 46 -65.11 12.80 -49.48
C ALA A 46 -63.65 13.27 -49.65
N ILE A 47 -63.18 13.42 -50.89
CA ILE A 47 -61.85 13.96 -51.20
C ILE A 47 -61.71 15.40 -50.67
N GLY A 48 -62.74 16.23 -50.83
CA GLY A 48 -62.77 17.59 -50.27
C GLY A 48 -62.57 17.59 -48.74
N ARG A 49 -63.31 16.74 -48.02
CA ARG A 49 -63.18 16.58 -46.56
C ARG A 49 -61.81 16.07 -46.14
N ILE A 50 -61.22 15.14 -46.90
CA ILE A 50 -59.87 14.63 -46.64
C ILE A 50 -58.85 15.75 -46.78
N ASN A 51 -58.96 16.58 -47.82
CA ASN A 51 -58.02 17.68 -48.04
C ASN A 51 -58.13 18.76 -46.95
N GLU A 52 -59.36 19.07 -46.52
CA GLU A 52 -59.59 19.97 -45.37
C GLU A 52 -58.96 19.39 -44.10
N SER A 53 -59.20 18.10 -43.81
CA SER A 53 -58.60 17.41 -42.66
C SER A 53 -57.07 17.41 -42.70
N LEU A 54 -56.48 17.20 -43.89
CA LEU A 54 -55.04 17.26 -44.11
C LEU A 54 -54.50 18.67 -43.84
N SER A 55 -55.18 19.70 -44.32
CA SER A 55 -54.82 21.11 -44.08
C SER A 55 -54.86 21.45 -42.59
N THR A 56 -55.92 21.06 -41.88
CA THR A 56 -56.03 21.26 -40.43
C THR A 56 -54.94 20.52 -39.68
N LEU A 57 -54.64 19.28 -40.06
CA LEU A 57 -53.56 18.48 -39.45
C LEU A 57 -52.20 19.14 -39.66
N GLN A 58 -51.94 19.63 -40.87
CA GLN A 58 -50.68 20.31 -41.19
C GLN A 58 -50.52 21.60 -40.37
N GLN A 59 -51.57 22.41 -40.24
CA GLN A 59 -51.55 23.60 -39.38
C GLN A 59 -51.29 23.26 -37.91
N ALA A 60 -51.92 22.21 -37.39
CA ALA A 60 -51.71 21.75 -36.02
C ALA A 60 -50.27 21.24 -35.82
N ARG A 61 -49.71 20.53 -36.81
CA ARG A 61 -48.32 20.08 -36.81
C ARG A 61 -47.34 21.25 -36.79
N ASP A 62 -47.55 22.25 -37.65
CA ASP A 62 -46.68 23.43 -37.72
C ASP A 62 -46.75 24.27 -36.44
N LEU A 63 -47.90 24.31 -35.77
CA LEU A 63 -48.02 24.93 -34.45
C LEU A 63 -47.21 24.16 -33.39
N ARG A 64 -47.37 22.83 -33.33
CA ARG A 64 -46.64 21.97 -32.40
C ARG A 64 -45.13 22.04 -32.59
N ILE A 65 -44.66 22.08 -33.84
CA ILE A 65 -43.23 22.23 -34.15
C ILE A 65 -42.71 23.57 -33.63
N ARG A 66 -43.41 24.68 -33.92
CA ARG A 66 -43.02 26.01 -33.45
C ARG A 66 -43.00 26.11 -31.92
N GLU A 67 -43.97 25.50 -31.24
CA GLU A 67 -44.01 25.43 -29.79
C GLU A 67 -42.80 24.66 -29.22
N ALA A 68 -42.49 23.49 -29.79
CA ALA A 68 -41.36 22.67 -29.38
C ALA A 68 -40.01 23.38 -29.63
N GLU A 69 -39.84 24.02 -30.78
CA GLU A 69 -38.64 24.83 -31.10
C GLU A 69 -38.47 26.00 -30.13
N SER A 70 -39.56 26.70 -29.80
CA SER A 70 -39.56 27.78 -28.82
C SER A 70 -39.17 27.28 -27.43
N ALA A 71 -39.72 26.14 -27.00
CA ALA A 71 -39.36 25.51 -25.73
C ALA A 71 -37.89 25.10 -25.69
N LEU A 72 -37.39 24.46 -26.76
CA LEU A 72 -35.99 24.05 -26.87
C LEU A 72 -35.05 25.26 -26.83
N LYS A 73 -35.38 26.34 -27.53
CA LYS A 73 -34.58 27.58 -27.53
C LYS A 73 -34.54 28.24 -26.15
N LYS A 74 -35.65 28.23 -25.41
CA LYS A 74 -35.69 28.70 -24.02
C LYS A 74 -34.82 27.83 -23.12
N LEU A 75 -34.96 26.51 -23.20
CA LEU A 75 -34.16 25.59 -22.39
C LEU A 75 -32.67 25.69 -22.70
N SER A 76 -32.30 25.82 -23.97
CA SER A 76 -30.91 26.02 -24.41
C SER A 76 -30.30 27.30 -23.85
N ARG A 77 -31.04 28.42 -23.86
CA ARG A 77 -30.61 29.67 -23.23
C ARG A 77 -30.44 29.52 -21.73
N ASN A 78 -31.41 28.89 -21.05
CA ASN A 78 -31.34 28.64 -19.61
C ASN A 78 -30.14 27.76 -19.25
N PHE A 79 -29.90 26.70 -20.03
CA PHE A 79 -28.73 25.83 -19.85
C PHE A 79 -27.42 26.61 -20.01
N ALA A 80 -27.30 27.43 -21.05
CA ALA A 80 -26.11 28.25 -21.26
C ALA A 80 -25.87 29.20 -20.08
N THR A 81 -26.90 29.88 -19.58
CA THR A 81 -26.80 30.76 -18.40
C THR A 81 -26.40 29.99 -17.15
N MET A 82 -27.05 28.85 -16.86
CA MET A 82 -26.72 28.04 -15.67
C MET A 82 -25.33 27.44 -15.75
N SER A 83 -24.89 27.02 -16.95
CA SER A 83 -23.54 26.52 -17.18
C SER A 83 -22.49 27.62 -16.95
N GLN A 84 -22.76 28.84 -17.41
CA GLN A 84 -21.88 29.98 -17.17
C GLN A 84 -21.81 30.32 -15.67
N GLN A 85 -22.96 30.41 -14.99
CA GLN A 85 -23.03 30.65 -13.55
C GLN A 85 -22.30 29.57 -12.75
N HIS A 86 -22.41 28.31 -13.17
CA HIS A 86 -21.69 27.22 -12.55
C HIS A 86 -20.18 27.39 -12.71
N GLY A 87 -19.70 27.71 -13.92
CA GLY A 87 -18.29 28.00 -14.16
C GLY A 87 -17.75 29.16 -13.31
N GLU A 88 -18.51 30.24 -13.20
CA GLU A 88 -18.18 31.41 -12.34
C GLU A 88 -18.14 31.03 -10.85
N THR A 89 -19.09 30.22 -10.39
CA THR A 89 -19.16 29.75 -8.99
C THR A 89 -17.99 28.81 -8.66
N VAL A 90 -17.63 27.90 -9.56
CA VAL A 90 -16.50 26.98 -9.37
C VAL A 90 -15.18 27.75 -9.37
N SER A 91 -15.02 28.72 -10.26
CA SER A 91 -13.83 29.57 -10.33
C SER A 91 -13.67 30.46 -9.07
N SER A 92 -14.76 31.05 -8.58
CA SER A 92 -14.71 31.87 -7.36
C SER A 92 -14.46 31.06 -6.08
N LYS A 93 -15.07 29.86 -5.97
CA LYS A 93 -14.81 28.94 -4.87
C LYS A 93 -13.37 28.45 -4.88
N SER A 94 -12.83 28.06 -6.04
CA SER A 94 -11.46 27.54 -6.11
C SER A 94 -10.41 28.55 -5.62
N SER A 95 -10.59 29.85 -5.89
CA SER A 95 -9.68 30.89 -5.37
C SER A 95 -9.77 31.05 -3.85
N THR A 96 -10.97 31.02 -3.29
CA THR A 96 -11.20 31.14 -1.83
C THR A 96 -10.73 29.90 -1.09
N ASP A 97 -11.09 28.72 -1.59
CA ASP A 97 -10.68 27.42 -1.04
C ASP A 97 -9.15 27.30 -1.10
N HIS A 98 -8.52 27.68 -2.23
CA HIS A 98 -7.06 27.70 -2.37
C HIS A 98 -6.39 28.66 -1.39
N ALA A 99 -6.95 29.87 -1.20
CA ALA A 99 -6.42 30.81 -0.21
C ALA A 99 -6.50 30.23 1.22
N SER A 100 -7.61 29.59 1.58
CA SER A 100 -7.75 28.93 2.89
C SER A 100 -6.77 27.77 3.08
N GLN A 101 -6.54 26.99 2.01
CA GLN A 101 -5.60 25.88 2.01
C GLN A 101 -4.14 26.36 2.14
N ILE A 102 -3.77 27.46 1.47
CA ILE A 102 -2.46 28.09 1.65
C ILE A 102 -2.24 28.50 3.10
N VAL A 103 -3.23 29.18 3.71
CA VAL A 103 -3.12 29.62 5.12
C VAL A 103 -2.95 28.43 6.05
N GLU A 104 -3.70 27.34 5.83
CA GLU A 104 -3.56 26.12 6.62
C GLU A 104 -2.16 25.52 6.48
N LEU A 105 -1.66 25.38 5.25
CA LEU A 105 -0.31 24.86 4.97
C LEU A 105 0.78 25.75 5.58
N ASP A 106 0.63 27.07 5.54
CA ASP A 106 1.57 28.00 6.17
C ASP A 106 1.58 27.82 7.69
N THR A 107 0.42 27.60 8.31
CA THR A 107 0.36 27.31 9.75
C THR A 107 1.02 25.97 10.09
N GLN A 108 0.84 24.95 9.26
CA GLN A 108 1.47 23.63 9.44
C GLN A 108 2.99 23.72 9.24
N LYS A 109 3.44 24.45 8.22
CA LYS A 109 4.86 24.73 7.96
C LYS A 109 5.51 25.45 9.13
N PHE A 110 4.84 26.47 9.70
CA PHE A 110 5.36 27.18 10.86
C PHE A 110 5.44 26.27 12.10
N ARG A 111 4.43 25.43 12.34
CA ARG A 111 4.45 24.46 13.44
C ARG A 111 5.56 23.42 13.28
N ALA A 112 5.74 22.89 12.08
CA ALA A 112 6.79 21.92 11.77
C ALA A 112 8.18 22.55 11.92
N ALA A 113 8.39 23.77 11.41
CA ALA A 113 9.66 24.49 11.56
C ALA A 113 9.98 24.78 13.04
N LYS A 114 8.97 25.16 13.83
CA LYS A 114 9.14 25.35 15.28
C LYS A 114 9.53 24.04 15.97
N ALA A 115 8.82 22.95 15.69
CA ALA A 115 9.13 21.64 16.27
C ALA A 115 10.53 21.15 15.88
N ALA A 116 10.96 21.39 14.64
CA ALA A 116 12.31 21.08 14.18
C ALA A 116 13.36 21.91 14.95
N SER A 117 13.14 23.22 15.10
CA SER A 117 14.04 24.09 15.87
C SER A 117 14.12 23.68 17.35
N ASP A 118 13.00 23.33 17.97
CA ASP A 118 12.98 22.84 19.36
C ASP A 118 13.76 21.52 19.50
N LEU A 119 13.68 20.62 18.51
CA LEU A 119 14.44 19.37 18.47
C LEU A 119 15.94 19.58 18.20
N GLU A 120 16.30 20.55 17.35
CA GLU A 120 17.70 20.92 17.10
C GLU A 120 18.36 21.45 18.37
N ILE A 121 17.67 22.35 19.10
CA ILE A 121 18.16 22.89 20.38
C ILE A 121 18.37 21.76 21.41
N GLU A 122 17.42 20.83 21.51
CA GLU A 122 17.55 19.69 22.43
C GLU A 122 18.66 18.71 21.98
N GLY A 123 18.84 18.53 20.68
CA GLY A 123 19.93 17.75 20.10
C GLY A 123 21.30 18.33 20.47
N GLU A 124 21.50 19.64 20.28
CA GLU A 124 22.73 20.35 20.66
C GLU A 124 23.00 20.23 22.17
N ARG A 125 21.95 20.33 23.00
CA ARG A 125 22.06 20.16 24.45
C ARG A 125 22.54 18.75 24.83
N LEU A 126 21.93 17.72 24.24
CA LEU A 126 22.30 16.32 24.49
C LEU A 126 23.70 15.99 23.95
N GLU A 127 24.11 16.56 22.82
CA GLU A 127 25.48 16.42 22.30
C GLU A 127 26.52 17.02 23.25
N GLN A 128 26.25 18.19 23.81
CA GLN A 128 27.12 18.81 24.81
C GLN A 128 27.26 17.94 26.08
N GLU A 129 26.15 17.36 26.55
CA GLU A 129 26.18 16.42 27.69
C GLU A 129 27.00 15.16 27.37
N LEU A 130 26.83 14.61 26.17
CA LEU A 130 27.55 13.44 25.69
C LEU A 130 29.06 13.71 25.61
N GLU A 131 29.45 14.87 25.06
CA GLU A 131 30.85 15.27 24.97
C GLU A 131 31.47 15.48 26.36
N GLY A 132 30.73 16.10 27.29
CA GLY A 132 31.15 16.22 28.69
C GLY A 132 31.37 14.87 29.37
N LEU A 133 30.47 13.91 29.15
CA LEU A 133 30.58 12.53 29.66
C LEU A 133 31.76 11.78 29.04
N LYS A 134 31.98 11.92 27.73
CA LYS A 134 33.14 11.34 27.03
C LYS A 134 34.45 11.89 27.56
N SER A 135 34.56 13.21 27.74
CA SER A 135 35.75 13.84 28.31
C SER A 135 36.02 13.31 29.72
N ARG A 136 34.98 13.18 30.56
CA ARG A 136 35.12 12.62 31.91
C ARG A 136 35.55 11.16 31.91
N LEU A 137 35.01 10.34 31.00
CA LEU A 137 35.40 8.95 30.83
C LEU A 137 36.86 8.85 30.38
N HIS A 138 37.28 9.67 29.41
CA HIS A 138 38.66 9.73 28.96
C HIS A 138 39.63 10.10 30.10
N ASN A 139 39.29 11.09 30.92
CA ASN A 139 40.10 11.45 32.08
C ASN A 139 40.26 10.27 33.06
N LEU A 140 39.19 9.50 33.28
CA LEU A 140 39.22 8.31 34.15
C LEU A 140 40.00 7.14 33.54
N GLU A 141 39.94 6.93 32.23
CA GLU A 141 40.74 5.91 31.55
C GLU A 141 42.24 6.21 31.67
N VAL A 142 42.63 7.48 31.51
CA VAL A 142 44.02 7.92 31.68
C VAL A 142 44.47 7.74 33.13
N GLU A 143 43.64 8.14 34.11
CA GLU A 143 43.97 8.02 35.54
C GLU A 143 43.99 6.56 36.03
N GLY A 144 43.14 5.70 35.47
CA GLY A 144 43.00 4.29 35.89
C GLY A 144 44.15 3.36 35.47
N VAL A 145 44.83 3.67 34.36
CA VAL A 145 45.94 2.82 33.86
C VAL A 145 47.23 3.05 34.64
N GLU A 146 47.51 4.29 35.07
CA GLU A 146 48.72 4.58 35.84
C GLU A 146 48.60 4.18 37.33
N GLY A 147 47.39 4.07 37.85
CA GLY A 147 47.15 3.74 39.26
C GLY A 147 47.33 2.26 39.65
N ASP A 148 47.08 1.31 38.74
CA ASP A 148 47.03 -0.12 39.08
C ASP A 148 48.38 -0.85 38.89
N GLU A 149 49.13 -0.56 37.81
CA GLU A 149 50.41 -1.24 37.55
C GLU A 149 51.53 -0.79 38.49
N LEU A 150 51.66 0.51 38.74
CA LEU A 150 52.67 1.07 39.66
C LEU A 150 52.42 0.65 41.11
N ALA A 151 51.16 0.54 41.53
CA ALA A 151 50.80 0.11 42.87
C ALA A 151 51.02 -1.40 43.10
N LYS A 152 50.80 -2.23 42.06
CA LYS A 152 51.07 -3.67 42.12
C LYS A 152 52.56 -3.99 42.10
N ALA A 153 53.33 -3.38 41.19
CA ALA A 153 54.76 -3.61 41.08
C ALA A 153 55.52 -3.20 42.36
N LYS A 154 55.09 -2.13 43.01
CA LYS A 154 55.71 -1.66 44.27
C LYS A 154 55.42 -2.59 45.46
N ARG A 155 54.24 -3.22 45.52
CA ARG A 155 53.92 -4.21 46.57
C ARG A 155 54.67 -5.53 46.41
N GLU A 156 54.91 -5.98 45.17
CA GLU A 156 55.64 -7.24 44.93
C GLU A 156 57.14 -7.14 45.24
N VAL A 157 57.76 -5.98 45.07
CA VAL A 157 59.20 -5.79 45.27
C VAL A 157 59.55 -5.55 46.74
N ASP A 158 58.67 -4.91 47.52
CA ASP A 158 58.96 -4.50 48.90
C ASP A 158 58.62 -5.55 49.97
N ASP A 159 57.99 -6.68 49.63
CA ASP A 159 57.65 -7.71 50.62
C ASP A 159 58.77 -8.77 50.75
N PRO A 160 59.57 -8.73 51.85
CA PRO A 160 60.64 -9.70 52.08
C PRO A 160 60.13 -11.14 52.23
N THR A 161 58.84 -11.36 52.51
CA THR A 161 58.26 -12.70 52.61
C THR A 161 58.06 -13.33 51.23
N ILE A 162 57.62 -12.55 50.22
CA ILE A 162 57.47 -13.01 48.83
C ILE A 162 58.83 -13.40 48.25
N LEU A 163 59.86 -12.58 48.50
CA LEU A 163 61.24 -12.87 48.10
C LEU A 163 61.77 -14.16 48.74
N LYS A 164 61.57 -14.34 50.06
CA LYS A 164 61.96 -15.58 50.77
C LYS A 164 61.23 -16.81 50.22
N LEU A 165 59.93 -16.72 49.96
CA LEU A 165 59.15 -17.81 49.36
C LEU A 165 59.66 -18.17 47.96
N LYS A 166 60.03 -17.18 47.15
CA LYS A 166 60.63 -17.41 45.82
C LYS A 166 61.98 -18.14 45.91
N VAL A 167 62.82 -17.78 46.89
CA VAL A 167 64.08 -18.49 47.17
C VAL A 167 63.82 -19.93 47.60
N TYR A 168 62.90 -20.17 48.53
CA TYR A 168 62.58 -21.55 48.98
C TYR A 168 62.02 -22.41 47.85
N ARG A 169 61.18 -21.85 46.98
CA ARG A 169 60.68 -22.55 45.78
C ARG A 169 61.81 -22.84 44.79
N SER A 170 62.73 -21.91 44.58
CA SER A 170 63.91 -22.14 43.72
C SER A 170 64.86 -23.22 44.26
N LEU A 171 64.88 -23.43 45.58
CA LEU A 171 65.64 -24.49 46.23
C LEU A 171 64.96 -25.88 46.11
N GLY A 172 63.82 -25.95 45.42
CA GLY A 172 63.09 -27.20 45.17
C GLY A 172 62.18 -27.62 46.33
N ILE A 173 61.90 -26.73 47.27
CA ILE A 173 60.98 -26.96 48.39
C ILE A 173 59.62 -26.36 48.03
N ASP A 174 58.65 -27.22 47.77
CA ASP A 174 57.26 -26.81 47.56
C ASP A 174 56.40 -27.24 48.74
N VAL A 175 55.39 -26.45 49.07
CA VAL A 175 54.50 -26.73 50.20
C VAL A 175 53.09 -26.90 49.66
N GLU A 176 52.55 -28.11 49.79
CA GLU A 176 51.18 -28.40 49.39
C GLU A 176 50.22 -28.13 50.57
N THR A 177 49.12 -27.47 50.28
CA THR A 177 47.99 -27.33 51.20
C THR A 177 47.09 -28.55 51.12
N ASP A 178 46.63 -29.03 52.28
CA ASP A 178 45.55 -30.01 52.34
C ASP A 178 44.20 -29.34 52.00
N SER A 179 43.16 -30.14 51.77
CA SER A 179 41.79 -29.72 51.43
C SER A 179 41.16 -28.79 52.49
N ALA A 180 41.73 -28.75 53.70
CA ALA A 180 41.35 -27.87 54.81
C ALA A 180 42.22 -26.61 54.94
N GLY A 181 43.12 -26.34 53.98
CA GLY A 181 43.97 -25.15 53.96
C GLY A 181 45.19 -25.19 54.89
N ASN A 182 45.43 -26.32 55.57
CA ASN A 182 46.58 -26.50 56.46
C ASN A 182 47.83 -26.97 55.68
N TYR A 183 48.99 -26.36 55.97
CA TYR A 183 50.28 -26.66 55.34
C TYR A 183 50.96 -27.88 55.97
N ASN A 184 50.38 -29.06 55.76
CA ASN A 184 50.88 -30.29 56.40
C ASN A 184 51.81 -31.10 55.49
N LYS A 185 51.96 -30.76 54.21
CA LYS A 185 52.78 -31.53 53.27
C LYS A 185 53.84 -30.67 52.59
N ALA A 186 55.10 -31.07 52.70
CA ALA A 186 56.21 -30.47 51.97
C ALA A 186 56.77 -31.47 50.95
N VAL A 187 57.00 -31.01 49.74
CA VAL A 187 57.60 -31.78 48.64
C VAL A 187 58.98 -31.21 48.34
N ILE A 188 60.01 -32.01 48.54
CA ILE A 188 61.38 -31.63 48.25
C ILE A 188 61.82 -32.34 46.97
N ARG A 189 62.14 -31.56 45.94
CA ARG A 189 62.60 -32.06 44.64
C ARG A 189 64.10 -31.82 44.50
N ASN A 190 64.90 -32.89 44.55
CA ASN A 190 66.34 -32.78 44.30
C ASN A 190 66.62 -32.84 42.79
N HIS A 191 66.89 -31.68 42.18
CA HIS A 191 67.14 -31.56 40.74
C HIS A 191 68.38 -32.32 40.25
N GLN A 192 69.33 -32.68 41.13
CA GLN A 192 70.56 -33.38 40.71
C GLN A 192 70.39 -34.90 40.59
N LYS A 193 69.46 -35.50 41.35
CA LYS A 193 69.24 -36.96 41.40
C LYS A 193 67.92 -37.41 40.78
N GLY A 194 66.98 -36.48 40.56
CA GLY A 194 65.64 -36.79 40.04
C GLY A 194 64.67 -37.36 41.08
N ASP A 195 65.08 -37.43 42.35
CA ASP A 195 64.27 -37.96 43.45
C ASP A 195 63.32 -36.88 44.03
N VAL A 196 62.08 -37.28 44.29
CA VAL A 196 61.04 -36.45 44.92
C VAL A 196 60.68 -37.04 46.28
N HIS A 197 60.94 -36.30 47.34
CA HIS A 197 60.60 -36.69 48.70
C HIS A 197 59.35 -35.93 49.17
N VAL A 198 58.27 -36.65 49.41
CA VAL A 198 57.03 -36.11 49.97
C VAL A 198 57.01 -36.37 51.47
N ILE A 199 56.92 -35.30 52.26
CA ILE A 199 57.04 -35.35 53.72
C ILE A 199 55.78 -34.75 54.31
N ASN A 200 55.09 -35.52 55.13
CA ASN A 200 53.96 -35.04 55.93
C ASN A 200 54.50 -34.54 57.28
N VAL A 201 54.32 -33.27 57.58
CA VAL A 201 54.82 -32.59 58.78
C VAL A 201 53.81 -32.80 59.90
N ASP A 202 54.04 -33.84 60.71
CA ASP A 202 53.26 -34.11 61.93
C ASP A 202 53.92 -33.40 63.15
N PRO A 203 53.15 -32.71 64.01
CA PRO A 203 53.64 -32.06 65.24
C PRO A 203 54.30 -33.01 66.25
N LYS A 204 54.21 -34.33 66.09
CA LYS A 204 54.88 -35.33 66.95
C LYS A 204 56.41 -35.31 66.86
N PHE A 205 56.99 -34.77 65.78
CA PHE A 205 58.43 -34.69 65.60
C PHE A 205 58.97 -33.28 65.84
N SER A 206 60.19 -33.17 66.39
CA SER A 206 60.78 -31.88 66.69
C SER A 206 61.18 -31.13 65.40
N ARG A 207 61.14 -29.80 65.44
CA ARG A 207 61.59 -28.93 64.34
C ARG A 207 63.03 -29.24 63.90
N PHE A 208 63.87 -29.67 64.86
CA PHE A 208 65.25 -30.07 64.61
C PHE A 208 65.35 -31.37 63.80
N PHE A 209 64.45 -32.33 64.04
CA PHE A 209 64.36 -33.56 63.25
C PHE A 209 64.05 -33.26 61.78
N TYR A 210 63.03 -32.44 61.51
CA TYR A 210 62.66 -32.08 60.13
C TYR A 210 63.74 -31.25 59.44
N SER A 211 64.40 -30.34 60.16
CA SER A 211 65.47 -29.53 59.59
C SER A 211 66.66 -30.39 59.16
N ASN A 212 67.12 -31.32 60.02
CA ASN A 212 68.18 -32.27 59.65
C ASN A 212 67.76 -33.20 58.52
N TYR A 213 66.51 -33.66 58.51
CA TYR A 213 65.99 -34.51 57.45
C TYR A 213 65.97 -33.78 56.10
N PHE A 214 65.46 -32.54 56.05
CA PHE A 214 65.46 -31.72 54.84
C PHE A 214 66.88 -31.46 54.33
N TRP A 215 67.81 -31.10 55.23
CA TRP A 215 69.21 -30.89 54.86
C TRP A 215 69.88 -32.19 54.38
N GLN A 216 69.60 -33.35 55.00
CA GLN A 216 70.11 -34.65 54.54
C GLN A 216 69.53 -35.06 53.19
N THR A 217 68.23 -34.87 52.94
CA THR A 217 67.64 -35.14 51.62
C THR A 217 68.20 -34.24 50.51
N MET A 218 68.73 -33.06 50.88
CA MET A 218 69.47 -32.19 49.97
C MET A 218 70.97 -32.53 49.86
N HIS A 219 71.61 -33.09 50.91
CA HIS A 219 73.08 -33.32 50.99
C HIS A 219 73.55 -34.77 50.87
N GLN A 220 72.69 -35.79 50.86
CA GLN A 220 73.10 -37.20 50.67
C GLN A 220 73.47 -37.47 49.19
N GLY A 221 74.58 -36.89 48.77
CA GLY A 221 75.43 -37.41 47.71
C GLY A 221 76.69 -37.99 48.36
N LYS A 222 76.82 -39.32 48.34
CA LYS A 222 78.10 -40.06 48.36
C LYS A 222 77.86 -41.57 48.19
N SER A 223 78.00 -42.04 46.95
CA SER A 223 79.12 -42.88 46.53
C SER A 223 79.37 -42.65 45.04
#